data_AF-A0A7W1UM23-F1
#
_entry.id   AF-A0A7W1UM23-F1
#
_cell.length_a   1.000
_cell.length_b   1.000
_cell.length_c   1.000
_cell.angle_alpha   90.00
_cell.angle_beta   90.00
_cell.angle_gamma   90.00
#
_symmetry.space_group_name_H-M   'P 1'
#
loop_
_entity.id
_entity.type
_entity.pdbx_description
1 polymer ?
#
loop_
_entity_poly.entity_id
_entity_poly.type
_entity_poly.pdbx_seq_one_letter_code
_entity_poly.pdbx_strand_id
1 'polypeptide(L)'
;MLQGVLYTPPLGIVFALLLTGCAPGGRFSRPAVKVRIRPAVLLWALAASVLGCASLPPGGAPPPIRMLVYNIHAGKDGAGADNLPRVAEEMRRSQADVVLLQEVDRGTERSGRVDQMSVLSRLTGFHGAFGKTLDYQGGEYGIAILSRWPISSDTLIRLPVQPLQQRAGGSYEPRGVLHARVAAPGGAL
;
A
#
# COMPACT_ATOMS: atom_id res chain seq x y z
N MET A 1 -11.70 15.59 20.70
CA MET A 1 -10.80 15.33 19.56
C MET A 1 -10.76 16.63 18.75
N LEU A 2 -9.86 17.54 19.11
CA LEU A 2 -9.71 18.85 18.47
C LEU A 2 -8.22 19.09 18.24
N GLN A 3 -7.95 19.61 17.05
CA GLN A 3 -6.66 19.73 16.38
C GLN A 3 -5.83 20.90 16.92
N GLY A 4 -4.53 20.88 16.64
CA GLY A 4 -3.69 22.07 16.74
C GLY A 4 -2.20 21.77 16.61
N VAL A 5 -1.70 21.67 15.37
CA VAL A 5 -0.27 21.88 15.11
C VAL A 5 -0.11 23.34 14.77
N LEU A 6 0.52 24.11 15.67
CA LEU A 6 1.01 25.46 15.40
C LEU A 6 2.53 25.43 15.42
N TYR A 7 3.10 25.68 14.26
CA TYR A 7 4.51 25.91 13.99
C TYR A 7 4.79 27.41 14.12
N THR A 8 5.75 27.78 14.96
CA THR A 8 6.38 29.11 14.92
C THR A 8 7.90 28.96 15.03
N PRO A 9 8.68 29.50 14.06
CA PRO A 9 10.15 29.39 14.02
C PRO A 9 10.84 30.36 14.99
N PRO A 10 12.16 30.20 15.23
CA PRO A 10 12.82 30.78 16.39
C PRO A 10 13.30 32.22 16.12
N LEU A 11 12.74 33.17 16.85
CA LEU A 11 13.57 34.17 17.52
C LEU A 11 13.84 33.61 18.92
N GLY A 12 15.09 33.19 19.14
CA GLY A 12 15.58 32.34 20.23
C GLY A 12 15.37 32.90 21.63
N ILE A 13 14.11 32.90 22.07
CA ILE A 13 13.71 32.92 23.46
C ILE A 13 14.16 31.60 24.09
N VAL A 14 14.82 31.74 25.23
CA VAL A 14 15.52 30.73 26.02
C VAL A 14 14.65 29.50 26.29
N PHE A 15 15.09 28.32 25.84
CA PHE A 15 14.59 27.04 26.34
C PHE A 15 15.41 26.62 27.56
N ALA A 16 14.84 26.82 28.75
CA ALA A 16 15.26 26.11 29.96
C ALA A 16 14.37 24.87 30.10
N LEU A 17 14.87 23.70 29.72
CA LEU A 17 14.22 22.44 30.04
C LEU A 17 14.68 22.02 31.45
N LEU A 18 13.85 22.25 32.46
CA LEU A 18 14.03 21.71 33.80
C LEU A 18 13.02 20.58 34.00
N LEU A 19 13.51 19.35 33.89
CA LEU A 19 12.85 18.18 34.45
C LEU A 19 13.08 18.18 35.96
N THR A 20 12.02 18.21 36.76
CA THR A 20 11.82 17.42 37.98
C THR A 20 10.54 17.84 38.70
N GLY A 21 9.84 16.86 39.29
CA GLY A 21 8.50 17.01 39.85
C GLY A 21 8.42 17.52 41.29
N CYS A 22 7.16 17.77 41.67
CA CYS A 22 6.49 17.77 42.97
C CYS A 22 7.17 18.39 44.22
N ALA A 23 6.66 19.54 44.67
CA ALA A 23 6.16 19.80 46.04
C ALA A 23 5.85 21.32 46.21
N PRO A 24 4.71 21.72 46.82
CA PRO A 24 4.43 23.14 47.08
C PRO A 24 5.10 23.56 48.41
N GLY A 25 6.01 24.54 48.38
CA GLY A 25 6.43 25.22 49.62
C GLY A 25 7.79 25.91 49.71
N GLY A 26 8.69 25.81 48.72
CA GLY A 26 10.04 26.40 48.83
C GLY A 26 10.23 27.69 48.02
N ARG A 27 10.65 28.79 48.67
CA ARG A 27 11.13 30.00 47.96
C ARG A 27 12.43 29.68 47.23
N PHE A 28 12.39 29.67 45.91
CA PHE A 28 13.54 29.41 45.04
C PHE A 28 14.26 30.73 44.71
N SER A 29 15.43 30.96 45.31
CA SER A 29 16.35 32.02 44.86
C SER A 29 17.01 31.57 43.57
N ARG A 30 16.74 32.28 42.46
CA ARG A 30 17.37 32.03 41.16
C ARG A 30 18.81 32.56 41.17
N PRO A 31 19.86 31.74 41.02
CA PRO A 31 21.17 32.28 40.68
C PRO A 31 21.12 32.73 39.22
N ALA A 32 21.37 34.01 38.98
CA ALA A 32 21.53 34.53 37.62
C ALA A 32 22.89 34.09 37.08
N VAL A 33 22.91 33.03 36.26
CA VAL A 33 24.10 32.62 35.51
C VAL A 33 24.24 33.53 34.29
N LYS A 34 25.25 34.41 34.30
CA LYS A 34 25.61 35.25 33.14
C LYS A 34 26.36 34.39 32.12
N VAL A 35 25.67 33.95 31.06
CA VAL A 35 26.29 33.25 29.92
C VAL A 35 26.77 34.29 28.90
N ARG A 36 28.07 34.29 28.58
CA ARG A 36 28.67 35.18 27.58
C ARG A 36 28.77 34.46 26.24
N ILE A 37 27.80 34.68 25.35
CA ILE A 37 27.79 34.08 24.00
C ILE A 37 28.82 34.81 23.13
N ARG A 38 29.75 34.08 22.50
CA ARG A 38 30.73 34.64 21.57
C ARG A 38 30.05 34.99 20.23
N PRO A 39 30.31 36.16 19.61
CA PRO A 39 29.62 36.61 18.39
C PRO A 39 29.77 35.65 17.20
N ALA A 40 30.85 34.86 17.16
CA ALA A 40 31.06 33.82 16.15
C ALA A 40 30.01 32.68 16.20
N VAL A 41 29.42 32.40 17.36
CA VAL A 41 28.40 31.35 17.52
C VAL A 41 27.04 31.79 16.95
N LEU A 42 26.75 33.10 16.99
CA LEU A 42 25.56 33.69 16.36
C LEU A 42 25.64 33.67 14.82
N LEU A 43 26.83 33.85 14.26
CA LEU A 43 27.06 33.80 12.81
C LEU A 43 26.86 32.40 12.21
N TRP A 44 27.24 31.35 12.93
CA TRP A 44 26.98 29.96 12.51
C TRP A 44 25.49 29.58 12.61
N ALA A 45 24.79 30.03 13.65
CA ALA A 45 23.35 29.77 13.82
C ALA A 45 22.51 30.48 12.74
N LEU A 46 22.90 31.71 12.34
CA LEU A 46 22.23 32.44 11.27
C LEU A 46 22.51 31.81 9.89
N ALA A 47 23.76 31.39 9.61
CA ALA A 47 24.10 30.71 8.36
C ALA A 47 23.34 29.38 8.17
N ALA A 48 23.14 28.61 9.25
CA ALA A 48 22.36 27.37 9.21
C ALA A 48 20.87 27.58 8.91
N SER A 49 20.31 28.75 9.25
CA SER A 49 18.90 29.08 8.97
C SER A 49 18.62 29.47 7.52
N VAL A 50 19.64 29.89 6.75
CA VAL A 50 19.48 30.29 5.34
C VAL A 50 19.66 29.10 4.37
N LEU A 51 20.35 28.04 4.80
CA LEU A 51 20.54 26.80 4.03
C LEU A 51 19.34 25.84 4.11
N GLY A 52 18.41 26.04 5.05
CA GLY A 52 17.25 25.15 5.28
C GLY A 52 16.07 25.34 4.32
N CYS A 53 16.08 26.36 3.46
CA CYS A 53 15.02 26.60 2.48
C CYS A 53 15.31 25.99 1.09
N ALA A 54 16.28 25.09 1.00
CA ALA A 54 16.60 24.41 -0.24
C ALA A 54 15.49 23.41 -0.61
N SER A 55 14.64 23.85 -1.54
CA SER A 55 13.89 23.03 -2.50
C SER A 55 12.99 21.94 -1.91
N LEU A 56 11.76 22.31 -1.54
CA LEU A 56 10.65 21.39 -1.77
C LEU A 56 10.64 21.07 -3.27
N PRO A 57 10.72 19.79 -3.69
CA PRO A 57 10.55 19.46 -5.10
C PRO A 57 9.23 20.09 -5.58
N PRO A 58 9.18 20.63 -6.82
CA PRO A 58 7.95 21.19 -7.35
C PRO A 58 6.84 20.18 -7.11
N GLY A 59 5.75 20.63 -6.49
CA GLY A 59 4.57 19.81 -6.19
C GLY A 59 3.90 19.36 -7.49
N GLY A 60 4.54 18.45 -8.21
CA GLY A 60 3.98 17.75 -9.34
C GLY A 60 2.93 16.76 -8.83
N ALA A 61 1.85 16.60 -9.58
CA ALA A 61 0.91 15.53 -9.31
C ALA A 61 1.67 14.19 -9.23
N PRO A 62 1.32 13.29 -8.30
CA PRO A 62 1.89 11.96 -8.26
C PRO A 62 1.80 11.30 -9.64
N PRO A 63 2.79 10.49 -10.04
CA PRO A 63 2.71 9.78 -11.31
C PRO A 63 1.41 8.97 -11.39
N PRO A 64 0.80 8.85 -12.58
CA PRO A 64 -0.43 8.10 -12.74
C PRO A 64 -0.19 6.62 -12.39
N ILE A 65 -1.18 6.01 -11.74
CA ILE A 65 -1.16 4.58 -11.42
C ILE A 65 -1.62 3.78 -12.62
N ARG A 66 -0.84 2.76 -13.00
CA ARG A 66 -1.15 1.89 -14.13
C ARG A 66 -1.85 0.63 -13.64
N MET A 67 -3.02 0.36 -14.20
CA MET A 67 -3.79 -0.86 -13.93
C MET A 67 -3.83 -1.76 -15.16
N LEU A 68 -3.59 -3.06 -14.94
CA LEU A 68 -3.85 -4.10 -15.94
C LEU A 68 -5.06 -4.92 -15.48
N VAL A 69 -6.08 -5.06 -16.34
CA VAL A 69 -7.20 -5.99 -16.12
C VAL A 69 -7.03 -7.15 -17.08
N TYR A 70 -6.91 -8.36 -16.55
CA TYR A 70 -6.56 -9.51 -17.38
C TYR A 70 -7.31 -10.78 -16.95
N ASN A 71 -8.02 -11.39 -17.89
CA ASN A 71 -8.56 -12.74 -17.74
C ASN A 71 -7.49 -13.73 -18.19
N ILE A 72 -6.99 -14.56 -17.27
CA ILE A 72 -5.86 -15.47 -17.52
C ILE A 72 -6.31 -16.87 -17.95
N HIS A 73 -7.62 -17.08 -18.11
CA HIS A 73 -8.22 -18.35 -18.55
C HIS A 73 -7.65 -19.56 -17.78
N ALA A 74 -7.70 -19.50 -16.44
CA ALA A 74 -7.12 -20.52 -15.57
C ALA A 74 -5.63 -20.77 -15.80
N GLY A 75 -4.89 -19.72 -16.17
CA GLY A 75 -3.46 -19.80 -16.45
C GLY A 75 -3.14 -20.64 -17.68
N LYS A 76 -4.07 -20.76 -18.64
CA LYS A 76 -3.88 -21.53 -19.88
C LYS A 76 -3.75 -20.62 -21.10
N ASP A 77 -3.04 -21.08 -22.13
CA ASP A 77 -2.99 -20.43 -23.43
C ASP A 77 -4.17 -20.86 -24.33
N GLY A 78 -4.20 -20.36 -25.57
CA GLY A 78 -5.25 -20.70 -26.55
C GLY A 78 -5.26 -22.17 -26.98
N ALA A 79 -4.19 -22.93 -26.72
CA ALA A 79 -4.10 -24.37 -26.94
C ALA A 79 -4.40 -25.18 -25.67
N GLY A 80 -4.66 -24.52 -24.53
CA GLY A 80 -4.93 -25.15 -23.25
C GLY A 80 -3.68 -25.54 -22.45
N ALA A 81 -2.48 -25.12 -22.87
CA ALA A 81 -1.23 -25.41 -22.15
C ALA A 81 -1.00 -24.42 -20.99
N ASP A 82 -0.27 -24.84 -19.96
CA ASP A 82 0.08 -23.99 -18.82
C ASP A 82 0.89 -22.75 -19.25
N ASN A 83 0.47 -21.57 -18.77
CA ASN A 83 0.90 -20.29 -19.33
C ASN A 83 1.22 -19.20 -18.28
N LEU A 84 1.25 -19.54 -16.99
CA LEU A 84 1.57 -18.58 -15.92
C LEU A 84 2.88 -17.79 -16.14
N PRO A 85 3.98 -18.38 -16.67
CA PRO A 85 5.19 -17.62 -16.97
C PRO A 85 4.97 -16.49 -17.98
N ARG A 86 4.15 -16.71 -19.02
CA ARG A 86 3.84 -15.66 -20.01
C ARG A 86 2.89 -14.61 -19.43
N VAL A 87 1.93 -15.02 -18.60
CA VAL A 87 1.07 -14.07 -17.85
C VAL A 87 1.94 -13.14 -17.00
N ALA A 88 2.91 -13.68 -16.25
CA ALA A 88 3.83 -12.88 -15.45
C ALA A 88 4.71 -11.94 -16.31
N GLU A 89 5.11 -12.39 -17.49
CA GLU A 89 5.84 -11.54 -18.44
C GLU A 89 4.98 -10.39 -18.94
N GLU A 90 3.72 -10.64 -19.31
CA GLU A 90 2.80 -9.61 -19.76
C GLU A 90 2.51 -8.57 -18.66
N MET A 91 2.37 -9.03 -17.40
CA MET A 91 2.27 -8.14 -16.24
C MET A 91 3.50 -7.21 -16.14
N ARG A 92 4.72 -7.73 -16.26
CA ARG A 92 5.95 -6.92 -16.22
C ARG A 92 6.05 -5.96 -17.41
N ARG A 93 5.77 -6.43 -18.62
CA ARG A 93 5.84 -5.63 -19.86
C ARG A 93 4.83 -4.50 -19.89
N SER A 94 3.64 -4.71 -19.32
CA SER A 94 2.62 -3.68 -19.17
C SER A 94 3.04 -2.54 -18.22
N GLN A 95 4.10 -2.73 -17.43
CA GLN A 95 4.55 -1.84 -16.37
C GLN A 95 3.40 -1.46 -15.40
N ALA A 96 2.48 -2.40 -15.15
CA ALA A 96 1.38 -2.17 -14.22
C ALA A 96 1.90 -1.99 -12.79
N ASP A 97 1.16 -1.21 -12.02
CA ASP A 97 1.35 -1.07 -10.57
C ASP A 97 0.35 -1.95 -9.81
N VAL A 98 -0.83 -2.15 -10.39
CA VAL A 98 -1.90 -3.02 -9.90
C VAL A 98 -2.42 -3.88 -11.05
N VAL A 99 -2.65 -5.15 -10.80
CA VAL A 99 -3.16 -6.13 -11.76
C VAL A 99 -4.43 -6.75 -11.18
N LEU A 100 -5.53 -6.67 -11.93
CA LEU A 100 -6.83 -7.25 -11.60
C LEU A 100 -7.04 -8.50 -12.47
N LEU A 101 -6.92 -9.67 -11.85
CA LEU A 101 -7.01 -10.96 -12.54
C LEU A 101 -8.38 -11.60 -12.43
N GLN A 102 -8.85 -12.13 -13.54
CA GLN A 102 -10.03 -12.97 -13.62
C GLN A 102 -9.65 -14.41 -14.01
N GLU A 103 -10.49 -15.35 -13.61
CA GLU A 103 -10.34 -16.78 -13.87
C GLU A 103 -9.08 -17.39 -13.26
N VAL A 104 -8.87 -17.11 -11.98
CA VAL A 104 -7.71 -17.58 -11.22
C VAL A 104 -8.06 -18.84 -10.45
N ASP A 105 -7.28 -19.90 -10.63
CA ASP A 105 -7.39 -21.13 -9.84
C ASP A 105 -6.47 -21.11 -8.61
N ARG A 106 -6.96 -21.70 -7.52
CA ARG A 106 -6.20 -22.04 -6.32
C ARG A 106 -6.47 -23.48 -5.92
N GLY A 107 -5.53 -24.38 -6.25
CA GLY A 107 -5.58 -25.78 -5.84
C GLY A 107 -6.55 -26.66 -6.61
N THR A 108 -7.07 -26.23 -7.77
CA THR A 108 -7.98 -27.03 -8.60
C THR A 108 -7.25 -28.17 -9.33
N GLU A 109 -7.96 -29.24 -9.68
CA GLU A 109 -7.35 -30.36 -10.42
C GLU A 109 -6.81 -29.95 -11.79
N ARG A 110 -7.54 -29.15 -12.58
CA ARG A 110 -7.07 -28.69 -13.91
C ARG A 110 -5.82 -27.81 -13.87
N SER A 111 -5.55 -27.16 -12.74
CA SER A 111 -4.34 -26.36 -12.54
C SER A 111 -3.16 -27.21 -12.04
N GLY A 112 -3.32 -28.53 -11.89
CA GLY A 112 -2.32 -29.38 -11.25
C GLY A 112 -2.19 -29.09 -9.75
N ARG A 113 -3.27 -28.64 -9.10
CA ARG A 113 -3.32 -28.20 -7.70
C ARG A 113 -2.42 -27.00 -7.39
N VAL A 114 -2.17 -26.16 -8.39
CA VAL A 114 -1.36 -24.95 -8.26
C VAL A 114 -2.20 -23.80 -7.69
N ASP A 115 -1.60 -23.01 -6.80
CA ASP A 115 -2.08 -21.66 -6.44
C ASP A 115 -1.49 -20.63 -7.42
N GLN A 116 -2.31 -20.22 -8.38
CA GLN A 116 -1.87 -19.37 -9.48
C GLN A 116 -1.51 -17.96 -9.02
N MET A 117 -2.27 -17.39 -8.09
CA MET A 117 -1.99 -16.07 -7.53
C MET A 117 -0.63 -16.09 -6.81
N SER A 118 -0.38 -17.10 -5.98
CA SER A 118 0.90 -17.26 -5.29
C SER A 118 2.08 -17.45 -6.26
N VAL A 119 1.89 -18.20 -7.35
CA VAL A 119 2.92 -18.34 -8.40
C VAL A 119 3.20 -17.01 -9.09
N LEU A 120 2.18 -16.26 -9.49
CA LEU A 120 2.33 -14.96 -10.15
C LEU A 120 2.98 -13.93 -9.21
N SER A 121 2.61 -13.90 -7.94
CA SER A 121 3.28 -13.11 -6.91
C SER A 121 4.77 -13.42 -6.82
N ARG A 122 5.15 -14.70 -6.79
CA ARG A 122 6.57 -15.10 -6.78
C ARG A 122 7.32 -14.69 -8.05
N LEU A 123 6.69 -14.82 -9.22
CA LEU A 123 7.32 -14.49 -10.50
C LEU A 123 7.47 -12.99 -10.74
N THR A 124 6.63 -12.16 -10.12
CA THR A 124 6.59 -10.70 -10.36
C THR A 124 7.09 -9.88 -9.18
N GLY A 125 7.18 -10.47 -7.99
CA GLY A 125 7.44 -9.77 -6.74
C GLY A 125 6.23 -8.99 -6.21
N PHE A 126 5.03 -9.19 -6.77
CA PHE A 126 3.83 -8.46 -6.38
C PHE A 126 3.16 -9.11 -5.16
N HIS A 127 2.57 -8.29 -4.31
CA HIS A 127 1.70 -8.71 -3.22
C HIS A 127 0.34 -9.13 -3.79
N GLY A 128 -0.25 -10.23 -3.31
CA GLY A 128 -1.47 -10.79 -3.86
C GLY A 128 -2.60 -10.89 -2.84
N ALA A 129 -3.83 -10.65 -3.28
CA ALA A 129 -5.08 -10.94 -2.59
C ALA A 129 -5.96 -11.80 -3.49
N PHE A 130 -6.59 -12.84 -2.94
CA PHE A 130 -7.43 -13.77 -3.70
C PHE A 130 -8.86 -13.79 -3.15
N GLY A 131 -9.82 -13.62 -4.05
CA GLY A 131 -11.24 -13.67 -3.75
C GLY A 131 -11.87 -14.91 -4.36
N LYS A 132 -12.13 -15.94 -3.53
CA LYS A 132 -12.82 -17.16 -3.97
C LYS A 132 -14.25 -16.85 -4.40
N THR A 133 -14.58 -17.02 -5.67
CA THR A 133 -15.97 -16.93 -6.13
C THR A 133 -16.69 -18.28 -6.11
N LEU A 134 -16.01 -19.40 -6.32
CA LEU A 134 -16.65 -20.73 -6.22
C LEU A 134 -15.64 -21.84 -5.88
N ASP A 135 -16.15 -22.91 -5.28
CA ASP A 135 -15.39 -24.16 -5.13
C ASP A 135 -15.45 -24.93 -6.46
N TYR A 136 -14.30 -25.37 -6.97
CA TYR A 136 -14.18 -25.96 -8.31
C TYR A 136 -13.13 -27.07 -8.33
N GLN A 137 -13.50 -28.26 -8.81
CA GLN A 137 -12.59 -29.40 -9.01
C GLN A 137 -11.65 -29.65 -7.80
N GLY A 138 -12.24 -29.76 -6.59
CA GLY A 138 -11.49 -30.01 -5.36
C GLY A 138 -10.62 -28.84 -4.86
N GLY A 139 -10.65 -27.69 -5.53
CA GLY A 139 -9.99 -26.45 -5.14
C GLY A 139 -10.93 -25.25 -5.23
N GLU A 140 -10.35 -24.08 -5.48
CA GLU A 140 -11.05 -22.81 -5.44
C GLU A 140 -10.80 -22.03 -6.73
N TYR A 141 -11.83 -21.32 -7.20
CA TYR A 141 -11.76 -20.49 -8.40
C TYR A 141 -12.30 -19.10 -8.10
N GLY A 142 -11.70 -18.08 -8.71
CA GLY A 142 -12.16 -16.73 -8.53
C GLY A 142 -11.34 -15.66 -9.23
N ILE A 143 -11.16 -14.56 -8.52
CA ILE A 143 -10.47 -13.36 -8.98
C ILE A 143 -9.32 -13.03 -8.03
N ALA A 144 -8.33 -12.31 -8.52
CA ALA A 144 -7.20 -11.87 -7.69
C ALA A 144 -6.81 -10.43 -7.98
N ILE A 145 -6.25 -9.77 -6.98
CA ILE A 145 -5.56 -8.49 -7.13
C ILE A 145 -4.09 -8.73 -6.82
N LEU A 146 -3.21 -8.29 -7.71
CA LEU A 146 -1.77 -8.22 -7.44
C LEU A 146 -1.32 -6.76 -7.47
N SER A 147 -0.44 -6.37 -6.55
CA SER A 147 0.09 -5.01 -6.50
C SER A 147 1.60 -5.01 -6.25
N ARG A 148 2.29 -4.03 -6.85
CA ARG A 148 3.69 -3.73 -6.53
C ARG A 148 3.88 -3.34 -5.07
N TRP A 149 2.84 -2.83 -4.40
CA TRP A 149 2.90 -2.35 -3.03
C TRP A 149 2.10 -3.27 -2.08
N PRO A 150 2.37 -3.23 -0.76
CA PRO A 150 1.68 -4.08 0.20
C PRO A 150 0.16 -3.88 0.18
N ILE A 151 -0.58 -4.99 0.20
CA ILE A 151 -2.03 -5.01 0.40
C ILE A 151 -2.27 -5.03 1.91
N SER A 152 -2.90 -3.99 2.43
CA SER A 152 -3.12 -3.78 3.88
C SER A 152 -4.40 -4.45 4.39
N SER A 153 -5.39 -4.61 3.51
CA SER A 153 -6.65 -5.30 3.80
C SER A 153 -7.35 -5.65 2.49
N ASP A 154 -8.10 -6.74 2.47
CA ASP A 154 -8.99 -7.10 1.38
C ASP A 154 -10.30 -7.71 1.88
N THR A 155 -11.34 -7.64 1.05
CA THR A 155 -12.63 -8.25 1.31
C THR A 155 -13.31 -8.66 0.01
N LEU A 156 -13.92 -9.84 0.02
CA LEU A 156 -14.74 -10.31 -1.08
C LEU A 156 -16.22 -10.03 -0.78
N ILE A 157 -16.85 -9.25 -1.64
CA ILE A 157 -18.28 -8.95 -1.57
C ILE A 157 -19.00 -9.79 -2.63
N ARG A 158 -19.96 -10.60 -2.20
CA ARG A 158 -20.83 -11.37 -3.11
C ARG A 158 -21.82 -10.43 -3.81
N LEU A 159 -21.93 -10.54 -5.12
CA LEU A 159 -22.90 -9.77 -5.89
C LEU A 159 -24.18 -10.59 -6.12
N PRO A 160 -25.36 -9.98 -6.02
CA PRO A 160 -26.61 -10.65 -6.38
C PRO A 160 -26.64 -10.94 -7.88
N VAL A 161 -27.12 -12.14 -8.23
CA VAL A 161 -27.31 -12.56 -9.63
C VAL A 161 -28.77 -12.96 -9.81
N GLN A 162 -29.53 -12.17 -10.55
CA GLN A 162 -30.96 -12.40 -10.81
C GLN A 162 -31.28 -12.15 -12.31
N PRO A 163 -31.82 -13.14 -13.05
CA PRO A 163 -32.00 -14.54 -12.63
C PRO A 163 -30.65 -15.24 -12.42
N LEU A 164 -30.66 -16.35 -11.68
CA LEU A 164 -29.45 -17.16 -11.50
C LEU A 164 -28.87 -17.56 -12.86
N GLN A 165 -27.60 -17.25 -13.10
CA GLN A 165 -26.89 -17.69 -14.31
C GLN A 165 -26.35 -19.10 -14.09
N GLN A 166 -26.72 -20.02 -14.97
CA GLN A 166 -26.22 -21.40 -14.97
C GLN A 166 -25.07 -21.54 -15.97
N ARG A 167 -24.02 -22.26 -15.58
CA ARG A 167 -22.95 -22.73 -16.46
C ARG A 167 -23.33 -24.06 -17.11
N ALA A 168 -22.60 -24.42 -18.15
CA ALA A 168 -22.58 -25.80 -18.65
C ALA A 168 -22.27 -26.75 -17.48
N GLY A 169 -23.10 -27.79 -17.30
CA GLY A 169 -22.99 -28.73 -16.16
C GLY A 169 -23.80 -28.36 -14.92
N GLY A 170 -24.69 -27.36 -14.98
CA GLY A 170 -25.70 -27.11 -13.93
C GLY A 170 -25.20 -26.33 -12.69
N SER A 171 -23.91 -25.96 -12.65
CA SER A 171 -23.38 -25.06 -11.61
C SER A 171 -23.85 -23.64 -11.84
N TYR A 172 -24.11 -22.88 -10.78
CA TYR A 172 -24.35 -21.45 -10.87
C TYR A 172 -23.05 -20.67 -11.07
N GLU A 173 -23.12 -19.52 -11.74
CA GLU A 173 -21.99 -18.59 -11.87
C GLU A 173 -22.09 -17.47 -10.83
N PRO A 174 -21.42 -17.59 -9.66
CA PRO A 174 -21.41 -16.54 -8.67
C PRO A 174 -20.61 -15.34 -9.17
N ARG A 175 -21.11 -14.14 -8.87
CA ARG A 175 -20.42 -12.88 -9.11
C ARG A 175 -19.90 -12.34 -7.78
N GLY A 176 -18.73 -11.72 -7.81
CA GLY A 176 -18.11 -11.12 -6.62
C GLY A 176 -17.21 -9.95 -6.98
N VAL A 177 -17.08 -9.03 -6.04
CA VAL A 177 -16.12 -7.92 -6.09
C VAL A 177 -15.07 -8.19 -5.04
N LEU A 178 -13.81 -8.25 -5.45
CA LEU A 178 -12.68 -8.22 -4.53
C LEU A 178 -12.29 -6.75 -4.36
N HIS A 179 -12.43 -6.24 -3.14
CA HIS A 179 -11.99 -4.90 -2.75
C HIS A 179 -10.73 -5.03 -1.92
N ALA A 180 -9.71 -4.25 -2.23
CA ALA A 180 -8.43 -4.27 -1.51
C ALA A 180 -7.93 -2.84 -1.28
N ARG A 181 -7.27 -2.61 -0.15
CA ARG A 181 -6.59 -1.36 0.17
C ARG A 181 -5.08 -1.54 0.03
N VAL A 182 -4.46 -0.75 -0.83
CA VAL A 182 -3.04 -0.85 -1.18
C VAL A 182 -2.26 0.33 -0.60
N ALA A 183 -1.13 0.05 0.07
CA ALA A 183 -0.26 1.08 0.66
C ALA A 183 0.69 1.69 -0.39
N ALA A 184 0.16 2.50 -1.30
CA ALA A 184 0.94 3.10 -2.39
C ALA A 184 1.76 4.34 -1.94
N PRO A 185 2.80 4.74 -2.69
CA PRO A 185 3.68 5.87 -2.33
C PRO A 185 2.95 7.21 -2.17
N GLY A 186 1.84 7.40 -2.91
CA GLY A 186 1.02 8.61 -2.85
C GLY A 186 -0.07 8.58 -1.76
N GLY A 187 -0.13 7.52 -0.95
CA GLY A 187 -1.23 7.26 -0.02
C GLY A 187 -1.96 5.95 -0.33
N ALA A 188 -2.91 5.59 0.51
CA ALA A 188 -3.69 4.37 0.32
C ALA A 188 -4.59 4.48 -0.93
N LEU A 189 -4.54 3.44 -1.77
CA LEU A 189 -5.45 3.20 -2.90
C LEU A 189 -6.54 2.21 -2.51
#